data_AF-A0A3A0C384-F1
#
_entry.id   AF-A0A3A0C384-F1
#
_cell.length_a   1.000
_cell.length_b   1.000
_cell.length_c   1.000
_cell.angle_alpha   90.00
_cell.angle_beta   90.00
_cell.angle_gamma   90.00
#
_symmetry.space_group_name_H-M   'P 1'
#
loop_
_entity.id
_entity.type
_entity.pdbx_description
1 polymer ?
#
loop_
_entity_poly.entity_id
_entity_poly.type
_entity_poly.pdbx_seq_one_letter_code
_entity_poly.pdbx_strand_id
1 'polypeptide(L)'
;MAGKRKNRVAVVVPMHNRNELTPDEQISFRHLTHYLKDYDKYLIAPESLSIDLPGCAVRKFGNEYFGSGVANTRLLLSEHFYASFSDYQYMLIYHLDALVFSDQLRAWCDAGLDYIGPPWIPCADSPWVKEARVGNGGLSLRRIDSFLKVCRSRIHWMDPEEYWKSQIARQPSYMQALLLPKKIIKQFSYFNNARREMNQWHLRLDGSRNEDHFWSDRAKHYMPEFKVATVEMGLRFAFEVAPRLCFELNHECLPFGCHAWPRYDRDFWEPYLLKSQVT
;
A
#
# COMPACT_ATOMS: atom_id res chain seq x y z
N MET A 1 -19.65 -23.29 -10.59
CA MET A 1 -18.25 -23.63 -10.92
C MET A 1 -17.47 -23.67 -9.61
N ALA A 2 -16.84 -24.79 -9.27
CA ALA A 2 -15.97 -24.87 -8.10
C ALA A 2 -14.81 -23.88 -8.30
N GLY A 3 -14.71 -22.86 -7.45
CA GLY A 3 -13.65 -21.85 -7.54
C GLY A 3 -12.29 -22.52 -7.39
N LYS A 4 -11.35 -22.23 -8.30
CA LYS A 4 -9.94 -22.64 -8.20
C LYS A 4 -9.43 -22.27 -6.80
N ARG A 5 -8.88 -23.25 -6.07
CA ARG A 5 -8.31 -23.01 -4.74
C ARG A 5 -7.14 -22.02 -4.88
N LYS A 6 -7.30 -20.83 -4.31
CA LYS A 6 -6.27 -19.79 -4.31
C LYS A 6 -5.15 -20.12 -3.33
N ASN A 7 -3.92 -19.77 -3.69
CA ASN A 7 -2.78 -19.77 -2.77
C ASN A 7 -3.00 -18.73 -1.67
N ARG A 8 -2.39 -18.94 -0.49
CA ARG A 8 -2.70 -18.11 0.69
C ARG A 8 -2.18 -16.68 0.52
N VAL A 9 -0.89 -16.52 0.27
CA VAL A 9 -0.23 -15.22 0.19
C VAL A 9 0.98 -15.27 -0.73
N ALA A 10 1.17 -14.20 -1.50
CA ALA A 10 2.39 -13.93 -2.26
C ALA A 10 3.16 -12.81 -1.57
N VAL A 11 4.49 -12.91 -1.50
CA VAL A 11 5.34 -11.77 -1.12
C VAL A 11 5.75 -11.03 -2.38
N VAL A 12 5.50 -9.73 -2.43
CA VAL A 12 5.73 -8.89 -3.60
C VAL A 12 6.74 -7.83 -3.24
N VAL A 13 7.85 -7.83 -3.97
CA VAL A 13 9.02 -6.98 -3.73
C VAL A 13 9.13 -5.96 -4.86
N PRO A 14 8.74 -4.69 -4.64
CA PRO A 14 8.93 -3.62 -5.62
C PRO A 14 10.40 -3.26 -5.79
N MET A 15 10.88 -3.32 -7.04
CA MET A 15 12.21 -2.89 -7.40
C MET A 15 12.23 -1.43 -7.86
N HIS A 16 13.36 -0.76 -7.65
CA HIS A 16 13.64 0.55 -8.22
C HIS A 16 14.21 0.45 -9.64
N ASN A 17 14.45 1.59 -10.30
CA ASN A 17 15.07 1.65 -11.65
C ASN A 17 16.59 1.39 -11.61
N ARG A 18 17.02 0.34 -10.91
CA ARG A 18 18.41 -0.07 -10.75
C ARG A 18 18.52 -1.58 -10.71
N ASN A 19 19.62 -2.12 -11.23
CA ASN A 19 19.85 -3.57 -11.38
C ASN A 19 20.58 -4.20 -10.19
N GLU A 20 21.02 -3.40 -9.22
CA GLU A 20 21.78 -3.86 -8.05
C GLU A 20 21.12 -3.38 -6.76
N LEU A 21 21.25 -4.18 -5.70
CA LEU A 21 20.78 -3.84 -4.35
C LEU A 21 21.81 -3.01 -3.60
N THR A 22 21.37 -1.97 -2.88
CA THR A 22 22.25 -1.28 -1.92
C THR A 22 22.57 -2.18 -0.72
N PRO A 23 23.60 -1.86 0.08
CA PRO A 23 23.90 -2.62 1.30
C PRO A 23 22.69 -2.81 2.23
N ASP A 24 21.90 -1.75 2.44
CA ASP A 24 20.69 -1.81 3.27
C ASP A 24 19.61 -2.69 2.65
N GLU A 25 19.42 -2.65 1.33
CA GLU A 25 18.48 -3.54 0.65
C GLU A 25 18.91 -5.00 0.68
N GLN A 26 20.22 -5.28 0.67
CA GLN A 26 20.73 -6.64 0.84
C GLN A 26 20.41 -7.17 2.24
N ILE A 27 20.45 -6.32 3.27
CA ILE A 27 20.02 -6.67 4.64
C ILE A 27 18.51 -6.95 4.64
N SER A 28 17.70 -6.07 4.07
CA SER A 28 16.25 -6.27 3.94
C SER A 28 15.90 -7.55 3.21
N PHE A 29 16.59 -7.86 2.11
CA PHE A 29 16.39 -9.09 1.35
C PHE A 29 16.81 -10.34 2.13
N ARG A 30 17.85 -10.23 2.97
CA ARG A 30 18.27 -11.32 3.87
C ARG A 30 17.20 -11.62 4.92
N HIS A 31 16.58 -10.59 5.52
CA HIS A 31 15.46 -10.78 6.43
C HIS A 31 14.28 -11.48 5.74
N LEU A 32 13.92 -11.01 4.55
CA LEU A 32 12.86 -11.62 3.75
C LEU A 32 13.12 -13.11 3.47
N THR A 33 14.32 -13.45 3.00
CA THR A 33 14.68 -14.82 2.62
C THR A 33 14.94 -15.72 3.84
N HIS A 34 15.28 -15.16 4.99
CA HIS A 34 15.43 -15.92 6.24
C HIS A 34 14.09 -16.27 6.88
N TYR A 35 13.26 -15.25 7.16
CA TYR A 35 12.01 -15.44 7.91
C TYR A 35 10.84 -15.90 7.05
N LEU A 36 10.80 -15.53 5.76
CA LEU A 36 9.69 -15.86 4.86
C LEU A 36 10.14 -16.78 3.71
N LYS A 37 11.10 -17.67 3.97
CA LYS A 37 11.70 -18.57 2.97
C LYS A 37 10.68 -19.43 2.21
N ASP A 38 9.62 -19.89 2.88
CA ASP A 38 8.66 -20.87 2.35
C ASP A 38 7.49 -20.25 1.56
N TYR A 39 7.48 -18.92 1.39
CA TYR A 39 6.45 -18.21 0.62
C TYR A 39 6.90 -17.92 -0.81
N ASP A 40 5.95 -17.94 -1.75
CA ASP A 40 6.17 -17.50 -3.12
C ASP A 40 6.54 -16.00 -3.12
N LYS A 41 7.70 -15.68 -3.71
CA LYS A 41 8.21 -14.31 -3.79
C LYS A 41 8.22 -13.85 -5.23
N TYR A 42 7.76 -12.62 -5.44
CA TYR A 42 7.74 -11.99 -6.74
C TYR A 42 8.45 -10.66 -6.72
N LEU A 43 9.47 -10.52 -7.55
CA LEU A 43 10.12 -9.25 -7.82
C LEU A 43 9.31 -8.52 -8.90
N ILE A 44 8.76 -7.36 -8.58
CA ILE A 44 8.11 -6.50 -9.59
C ILE A 44 9.11 -5.46 -10.07
N ALA A 45 9.29 -5.41 -11.39
CA ALA A 45 10.33 -4.59 -12.00
C ALA A 45 9.82 -3.94 -13.31
N PRO A 46 10.41 -2.81 -13.72
CA PRO A 46 10.12 -2.22 -15.03
C PRO A 46 10.51 -3.18 -16.15
N GLU A 47 9.76 -3.14 -17.26
CA GLU A 47 10.03 -3.91 -18.48
C GLU A 47 11.44 -3.70 -19.03
N SER A 48 11.99 -2.49 -18.87
CA SER A 48 13.34 -2.15 -19.35
C SER A 48 14.48 -2.74 -18.52
N LEU A 49 14.21 -3.17 -17.28
CA LEU A 49 15.25 -3.60 -16.34
C LEU A 49 15.41 -5.12 -16.38
N SER A 50 16.63 -5.61 -16.56
CA SER A 50 16.94 -7.03 -16.34
C SER A 50 17.61 -7.17 -14.97
N ILE A 51 16.91 -7.82 -14.05
CA ILE A 51 17.39 -8.13 -12.70
C ILE A 51 16.83 -9.49 -12.30
N ASP A 52 17.67 -10.28 -11.66
CA ASP A 52 17.30 -11.55 -11.07
C ASP A 52 17.68 -11.52 -9.58
N LEU A 53 16.73 -11.86 -8.72
CA LEU A 53 16.95 -12.01 -7.29
C LEU A 53 16.69 -13.47 -6.93
N PRO A 54 17.69 -14.19 -6.37
CA PRO A 54 17.55 -15.60 -6.08
C PRO A 54 16.29 -15.93 -5.26
N GLY A 55 15.50 -16.88 -5.74
CA GLY A 55 14.27 -17.29 -5.07
C GLY A 55 13.07 -16.35 -5.28
N CYS A 56 13.17 -15.35 -6.16
CA CYS A 56 12.05 -14.49 -6.56
C CYS A 56 11.71 -14.68 -8.04
N ALA A 57 10.44 -14.95 -8.34
CA ALA A 57 9.95 -14.91 -9.72
C ALA A 57 9.78 -13.46 -10.18
N VAL A 58 10.21 -13.12 -11.39
CA VAL A 58 10.11 -11.75 -11.90
C VAL A 58 8.76 -11.52 -12.58
N ARG A 59 8.10 -10.40 -12.27
CA ARG A 59 6.91 -9.90 -12.96
C ARG A 59 7.15 -8.48 -13.45
N LYS A 60 6.92 -8.24 -14.74
CA LYS A 60 7.17 -6.95 -15.36
C LYS A 60 5.92 -6.08 -15.38
N PHE A 61 6.13 -4.78 -15.18
CA PHE A 61 5.11 -3.74 -15.33
C PHE A 61 5.69 -2.58 -16.14
N GLY A 62 4.82 -1.75 -16.71
CA GLY A 62 5.22 -0.60 -17.51
C GLY A 62 6.18 0.35 -16.77
N ASN A 63 7.15 0.89 -17.50
CA ASN A 63 8.22 1.73 -16.94
C ASN A 63 7.68 2.99 -16.24
N GLU A 64 6.48 3.46 -16.60
CA GLU A 64 5.80 4.62 -16.02
C GLU A 64 5.38 4.47 -14.56
N TYR A 65 5.47 3.26 -14.01
CA TYR A 65 5.15 2.91 -12.63
C TYR A 65 6.34 2.98 -11.67
N PHE A 66 7.55 3.24 -12.18
CA PHE A 66 8.78 3.18 -11.42
C PHE A 66 9.55 4.50 -11.44
N GLY A 67 10.49 4.67 -10.50
CA GLY A 67 11.42 5.81 -10.47
C GLY A 67 10.95 7.04 -9.67
N SER A 68 9.73 7.05 -9.13
CA SER A 68 9.29 8.07 -8.17
C SER A 68 8.18 7.56 -7.26
N GLY A 69 7.97 8.21 -6.12
CA GLY A 69 6.85 7.89 -5.22
C GLY A 69 5.49 8.01 -5.91
N VAL A 70 5.30 9.03 -6.76
CA VAL A 70 4.06 9.21 -7.54
C VAL A 70 3.83 8.06 -8.53
N ALA A 71 4.89 7.59 -9.19
CA ALA A 71 4.82 6.46 -10.10
C ALA A 71 4.45 5.17 -9.32
N ASN A 72 5.05 4.96 -8.15
CA ASN A 72 4.73 3.83 -7.27
C ASN A 72 3.27 3.87 -6.79
N THR A 73 2.79 5.03 -6.34
CA THR A 73 1.38 5.24 -5.98
C THR A 73 0.44 4.85 -7.13
N ARG A 74 0.76 5.24 -8.38
CA ARG A 74 -0.05 4.86 -9.55
C ARG A 74 -0.11 3.34 -9.74
N LEU A 75 0.98 2.62 -9.48
CA LEU A 75 1.01 1.16 -9.55
C LEU A 75 0.13 0.54 -8.47
N LEU A 76 0.29 1.00 -7.23
CA LEU A 76 -0.39 0.49 -6.03
C LEU A 76 -1.87 0.89 -5.96
N LEU A 77 -2.33 1.81 -6.81
CA LEU A 77 -3.74 2.10 -7.06
C LEU A 77 -4.28 1.42 -8.32
N SER A 78 -3.45 0.73 -9.09
CA SER A 78 -3.87 0.11 -10.35
C SER A 78 -4.57 -1.22 -10.11
N GLU A 79 -5.70 -1.45 -10.80
CA GLU A 79 -6.34 -2.75 -10.81
C GLU A 79 -5.44 -3.84 -11.40
N HIS A 80 -4.70 -3.49 -12.46
CA HIS A 80 -3.87 -4.42 -13.21
C HIS A 80 -2.83 -5.09 -12.29
N PHE A 81 -2.24 -4.31 -11.38
CA PHE A 81 -1.32 -4.83 -10.37
C PHE A 81 -1.95 -5.94 -9.53
N TYR A 82 -3.09 -5.69 -8.88
CA TYR A 82 -3.77 -6.70 -8.05
C TYR A 82 -4.29 -7.88 -8.88
N ALA A 83 -4.80 -7.62 -10.09
CA ALA A 83 -5.32 -8.67 -10.97
C ALA A 83 -4.23 -9.68 -11.38
N SER A 84 -2.98 -9.22 -11.51
CA SER A 84 -1.84 -10.09 -11.82
C SER A 84 -1.60 -11.15 -10.74
N PHE A 85 -2.00 -10.90 -9.49
CA PHE A 85 -1.84 -11.84 -8.36
C PHE A 85 -3.15 -12.56 -7.97
N SER A 86 -4.16 -12.58 -8.86
CA SER A 86 -5.50 -13.13 -8.56
C SER A 86 -5.56 -14.61 -8.16
N ASP A 87 -4.49 -15.38 -8.42
CA ASP A 87 -4.32 -16.75 -7.92
C ASP A 87 -4.07 -16.81 -6.40
N TYR A 88 -3.79 -15.68 -5.75
CA TYR A 88 -3.58 -15.56 -4.30
C TYR A 88 -4.76 -14.87 -3.61
N GLN A 89 -4.93 -15.15 -2.31
CA GLN A 89 -5.91 -14.45 -1.48
C GLN A 89 -5.34 -13.12 -0.95
N TYR A 90 -4.07 -13.14 -0.56
CA TYR A 90 -3.35 -12.00 -0.01
C TYR A 90 -2.06 -11.73 -0.79
N MET A 91 -1.59 -10.49 -0.70
CA MET A 91 -0.22 -10.15 -1.04
C MET A 91 0.41 -9.33 0.09
N LEU A 92 1.65 -9.65 0.44
CA LEU A 92 2.49 -8.81 1.30
C LEU A 92 3.34 -7.95 0.39
N ILE A 93 3.13 -6.62 0.41
CA ILE A 93 4.09 -5.68 -0.15
C ILE A 93 5.28 -5.61 0.79
N TYR A 94 6.48 -5.83 0.26
CA TYR A 94 7.75 -5.80 0.98
C TYR A 94 8.74 -4.93 0.21
N HIS A 95 8.85 -3.66 0.55
CA HIS A 95 9.88 -2.78 0.02
C HIS A 95 11.25 -3.18 0.57
N LEU A 96 12.32 -2.93 -0.18
CA LEU A 96 13.67 -3.31 0.24
C LEU A 96 14.28 -2.35 1.29
N ASP A 97 13.48 -1.47 1.89
CA ASP A 97 13.74 -0.76 3.13
C ASP A 97 12.85 -1.25 4.29
N ALA A 98 12.23 -2.42 4.14
CA ALA A 98 11.48 -3.13 5.18
C ALA A 98 12.27 -4.31 5.77
N LEU A 99 11.96 -4.67 7.02
CA LEU A 99 12.44 -5.88 7.69
C LEU A 99 11.25 -6.70 8.19
N VAL A 100 11.48 -8.00 8.35
CA VAL A 100 10.62 -8.91 9.12
C VAL A 100 11.46 -9.63 10.16
N PHE A 101 10.86 -10.01 11.28
CA PHE A 101 11.55 -10.60 12.44
C PHE A 101 11.00 -11.97 12.85
N SER A 102 9.97 -12.48 12.17
CA SER A 102 9.38 -13.79 12.45
C SER A 102 8.54 -14.31 11.27
N ASP A 103 8.25 -15.61 11.24
CA ASP A 103 7.29 -16.21 10.30
C ASP A 103 5.86 -16.19 10.89
N GLN A 104 5.24 -15.02 10.92
CA GLN A 104 3.84 -14.85 11.36
C GLN A 104 2.89 -14.51 10.21
N LEU A 105 3.36 -14.54 8.96
CA LEU A 105 2.62 -14.03 7.81
C LEU A 105 1.28 -14.77 7.58
N ARG A 106 1.23 -16.08 7.83
CA ARG A 106 -0.04 -16.85 7.78
C ARG A 106 -1.03 -16.39 8.84
N ALA A 107 -0.59 -16.16 10.07
CA ALA A 107 -1.46 -15.68 11.14
C ALA A 107 -2.07 -14.31 10.80
N TRP A 108 -1.31 -13.43 10.16
CA TRP A 108 -1.83 -12.14 9.67
C TRP A 108 -2.87 -12.29 8.56
N CYS A 109 -2.74 -13.30 7.69
CA CYS A 109 -3.78 -13.64 6.73
C CYS A 109 -5.04 -14.19 7.43
N ASP A 110 -4.86 -14.97 8.49
CA ASP A 110 -5.96 -15.57 9.27
C ASP A 110 -6.76 -14.53 10.07
N ALA A 111 -6.16 -13.37 10.39
CA ALA A 111 -6.86 -12.24 11.00
C ALA A 111 -8.00 -11.67 10.14
N GLY A 112 -8.04 -11.99 8.84
CA GLY A 112 -9.19 -11.68 7.97
C GLY A 112 -9.38 -10.19 7.68
N LEU A 113 -8.31 -9.40 7.83
CA LEU A 113 -8.25 -7.99 7.46
C LEU A 113 -8.15 -7.84 5.94
N ASP A 114 -8.58 -6.69 5.43
CA ASP A 114 -8.39 -6.33 4.03
C ASP A 114 -7.09 -5.54 3.85
N TYR A 115 -6.77 -4.65 4.80
CA TYR A 115 -5.56 -3.84 4.77
C TYR A 115 -4.92 -3.66 6.16
N ILE A 116 -3.60 -3.91 6.24
CA ILE A 116 -2.77 -3.60 7.41
C ILE A 116 -1.36 -3.20 6.96
N GLY A 117 -0.80 -2.23 7.67
CA GLY A 117 0.58 -1.77 7.56
C GLY A 117 0.97 -1.07 8.87
N PRO A 118 2.20 -0.52 8.97
CA PRO A 118 2.60 0.29 10.11
C PRO A 118 1.61 1.44 10.37
N PRO A 119 1.35 1.76 11.65
CA PRO A 119 0.52 2.88 12.02
C PRO A 119 1.27 4.21 11.89
N TRP A 120 0.58 5.21 11.33
CA TRP A 120 0.89 6.60 11.61
C TRP A 120 0.42 6.93 13.01
N ILE A 121 1.35 7.36 13.86
CA ILE A 121 1.09 7.76 15.24
C ILE A 121 1.44 9.24 15.36
N PRO A 122 0.60 10.11 15.96
CA PRO A 122 0.97 11.48 16.26
C PRO A 122 2.10 11.54 17.29
N CYS A 123 3.28 12.02 16.90
CA CYS A 123 4.40 12.25 17.80
C CYS A 123 5.33 13.35 17.25
N ALA A 124 6.41 13.66 17.99
CA ALA A 124 7.39 14.68 17.61
C ALA A 124 8.07 14.38 16.27
N ASP A 125 8.24 13.09 15.92
CA ASP A 125 8.87 12.65 14.67
C ASP A 125 7.87 12.60 13.49
N SER A 126 6.58 12.79 13.75
CA SER A 126 5.49 12.72 12.78
C SER A 126 4.47 13.87 12.95
N PRO A 127 4.90 15.15 13.03
CA PRO A 127 4.01 16.28 13.31
C PRO A 127 2.90 16.49 12.26
N TRP A 128 3.04 15.88 11.08
CA TRP A 128 2.02 15.89 10.03
C TRP A 128 0.87 14.90 10.28
N VAL A 129 1.02 13.96 11.21
CA VAL A 129 -0.01 12.97 11.57
C VAL A 129 -0.93 13.58 12.62
N LYS A 130 -2.16 13.91 12.22
CA LYS A 130 -3.18 14.46 13.13
C LYS A 130 -3.97 13.37 13.86
N GLU A 131 -4.23 12.27 13.17
CA GLU A 131 -5.06 11.17 13.67
C GLU A 131 -4.35 9.84 13.44
N ALA A 132 -4.30 9.04 14.51
CA ALA A 132 -3.62 7.74 14.49
C ALA A 132 -4.41 6.71 13.67
N ARG A 133 -3.75 6.06 12.72
CA ARG A 133 -4.32 5.00 11.87
C ARG A 133 -3.22 4.27 11.13
N VAL A 134 -3.50 3.07 10.62
CA VAL A 134 -2.58 2.37 9.71
C VAL A 134 -2.46 3.11 8.38
N GLY A 135 -1.27 3.10 7.78
CA GLY A 135 -1.04 3.89 6.57
C GLY A 135 0.35 3.87 5.96
N ASN A 136 1.18 2.84 6.12
CA ASN A 136 2.49 2.80 5.45
C ASN A 136 2.62 1.61 4.52
N GLY A 137 2.51 1.85 3.22
CA GLY A 137 2.27 0.81 2.23
C GLY A 137 3.46 -0.09 1.94
N GLY A 138 4.68 0.32 2.32
CA GLY A 138 5.90 -0.38 1.94
C GLY A 138 6.20 -1.66 2.70
N LEU A 139 5.61 -1.85 3.89
CA LEU A 139 5.39 -3.18 4.46
C LEU A 139 3.91 -3.31 4.77
N SER A 140 3.13 -3.94 3.88
CA SER A 140 1.67 -4.01 4.06
C SER A 140 1.07 -5.30 3.53
N LEU A 141 0.11 -5.86 4.26
CA LEU A 141 -0.66 -7.02 3.84
C LEU A 141 -1.99 -6.56 3.26
N ARG A 142 -2.28 -7.01 2.03
CA ARG A 142 -3.41 -6.56 1.22
C ARG A 142 -4.23 -7.76 0.74
N ARG A 143 -5.54 -7.76 1.01
CA ARG A 143 -6.44 -8.79 0.50
C ARG A 143 -6.85 -8.49 -0.94
N ILE A 144 -6.36 -9.29 -1.87
CA ILE A 144 -6.41 -9.01 -3.31
C ILE A 144 -7.85 -8.82 -3.80
N ASP A 145 -8.78 -9.68 -3.36
CA ASP A 145 -10.18 -9.58 -3.81
C ASP A 145 -10.88 -8.30 -3.32
N SER A 146 -10.57 -7.83 -2.11
CA SER A 146 -11.15 -6.60 -1.57
C SER A 146 -10.60 -5.37 -2.29
N PHE A 147 -9.30 -5.35 -2.59
CA PHE A 147 -8.68 -4.30 -3.40
C PHE A 147 -9.27 -4.26 -4.81
N LEU A 148 -9.44 -5.43 -5.46
CA LEU A 148 -10.10 -5.53 -6.77
C LEU A 148 -11.57 -5.06 -6.73
N LYS A 149 -12.32 -5.38 -5.67
CA LYS A 149 -13.70 -4.88 -5.49
C LYS A 149 -13.73 -3.36 -5.40
N VAL A 150 -12.83 -2.75 -4.64
CA VAL A 150 -12.71 -1.29 -4.53
C VAL A 150 -12.35 -0.68 -5.89
N CYS A 151 -11.33 -1.19 -6.59
CA CYS A 151 -10.95 -0.72 -7.92
C CYS A 151 -12.09 -0.82 -8.95
N ARG A 152 -12.97 -1.82 -8.83
CA ARG A 152 -14.10 -2.07 -9.73
C ARG A 152 -15.40 -1.41 -9.28
N SER A 153 -15.40 -0.73 -8.14
CA SER A 153 -16.61 -0.12 -7.58
C SER A 153 -17.16 0.95 -8.51
N ARG A 154 -18.48 0.92 -8.69
CA ARG A 154 -19.24 1.92 -9.46
C ARG A 154 -19.78 3.04 -8.58
N ILE A 155 -19.50 3.01 -7.27
CA ILE A 155 -19.88 4.08 -6.35
C ILE A 155 -19.22 5.38 -6.81
N HIS A 156 -19.98 6.47 -6.73
CA HIS A 156 -19.53 7.79 -7.15
C HIS A 156 -18.48 8.34 -6.18
N TRP A 157 -17.33 8.77 -6.70
CA TRP A 157 -16.28 9.35 -5.83
C TRP A 157 -16.64 10.76 -5.35
N MET A 158 -17.41 11.48 -6.15
CA MET A 158 -17.94 12.80 -5.88
C MET A 158 -19.43 12.82 -6.21
N ASP A 159 -20.29 13.20 -5.28
CA ASP A 159 -21.72 13.38 -5.58
C ASP A 159 -21.87 14.56 -6.57
N PRO A 160 -22.40 14.33 -7.78
CA PRO A 160 -22.59 15.40 -8.76
C PRO A 160 -23.49 16.53 -8.27
N GLU A 161 -24.48 16.24 -7.41
CA GLU A 161 -25.38 17.25 -6.84
C GLU A 161 -24.66 18.08 -5.77
N GLU A 162 -23.89 17.44 -4.90
CA GLU A 162 -23.10 18.13 -3.88
C GLU A 162 -22.01 19.02 -4.51
N TYR A 163 -21.33 18.52 -5.54
CA TYR A 163 -20.38 19.30 -6.34
C TYR A 163 -21.07 20.50 -7.01
N TRP A 164 -22.26 20.29 -7.58
CA TRP A 164 -23.02 21.36 -8.21
C TRP A 164 -23.39 22.45 -7.19
N LYS A 165 -23.91 22.05 -6.03
CA LYS A 165 -24.29 22.98 -4.95
C LYS A 165 -23.10 23.76 -4.40
N SER A 166 -21.96 23.11 -4.19
CA SER A 166 -20.79 23.73 -3.58
C SER A 166 -20.03 24.66 -4.53
N GLN A 167 -19.85 24.27 -5.80
CA GLN A 167 -18.94 24.97 -6.71
C GLN A 167 -19.64 25.79 -7.80
N ILE A 168 -20.84 25.35 -8.23
CA ILE A 168 -21.47 25.85 -9.46
C ILE A 168 -22.72 26.68 -9.19
N ALA A 169 -23.52 26.35 -8.16
CA ALA A 169 -24.79 27.02 -7.89
C ALA A 169 -24.65 28.53 -7.58
N ARG A 170 -23.46 28.97 -7.14
CA ARG A 170 -23.14 30.39 -6.89
C ARG A 170 -22.59 31.13 -8.11
N GLN A 171 -22.37 30.43 -9.23
CA GLN A 171 -21.83 31.01 -10.46
C GLN A 171 -22.94 31.67 -11.29
N PRO A 172 -22.60 32.61 -12.20
CA PRO A 172 -23.57 33.20 -13.12
C PRO A 172 -24.30 32.16 -13.98
N SER A 173 -25.54 32.44 -14.39
CA SER A 173 -26.41 31.50 -15.12
C SER A 173 -25.78 30.94 -16.41
N TYR A 174 -25.00 31.74 -17.13
CA TYR A 174 -24.30 31.28 -18.33
C TYR A 174 -23.24 30.20 -18.02
N MET A 175 -22.52 30.32 -16.89
CA MET A 175 -21.56 29.31 -16.42
C MET A 175 -22.27 28.04 -15.97
N GLN A 176 -23.42 28.18 -15.31
CA GLN A 176 -24.26 27.04 -14.94
C GLN A 176 -24.72 26.28 -16.21
N ALA A 177 -25.23 26.98 -17.21
CA ALA A 177 -25.64 26.36 -18.48
C ALA A 177 -24.47 25.65 -19.17
N LEU A 178 -23.29 26.26 -19.22
CA LEU A 178 -22.07 25.68 -19.80
C LEU A 178 -21.62 24.40 -19.09
N LEU A 179 -21.80 24.32 -17.76
CA LEU A 179 -21.34 23.19 -16.95
C LEU A 179 -22.41 22.11 -16.73
N LEU A 180 -23.67 22.37 -17.08
CA LEU A 180 -24.78 21.41 -16.94
C LEU A 180 -24.52 20.08 -17.67
N PRO A 181 -23.97 20.06 -18.91
CA PRO A 181 -23.59 18.80 -19.56
C PRO A 181 -22.55 18.00 -18.74
N LYS A 182 -21.58 18.68 -18.11
CA LYS A 182 -20.59 18.02 -17.24
C LYS A 182 -21.25 17.40 -16.01
N LYS A 183 -22.27 18.05 -15.43
CA LYS A 183 -23.06 17.49 -14.33
C LYS A 183 -23.74 16.19 -14.75
N ILE A 184 -24.44 16.20 -15.89
CA ILE A 184 -25.15 15.03 -16.43
C ILE A 184 -24.16 13.89 -16.72
N ILE A 185 -23.02 14.19 -17.35
CA ILE A 185 -21.97 13.19 -17.62
C ILE A 185 -21.47 12.55 -16.32
N LYS A 186 -21.27 13.34 -15.26
CA LYS A 186 -20.81 12.85 -13.95
C LYS A 186 -21.85 12.01 -13.18
N GLN A 187 -23.12 12.00 -13.59
CA GLN A 187 -24.12 11.08 -13.04
C GLN A 187 -23.91 9.63 -13.51
N PHE A 188 -23.22 9.43 -14.64
CA PHE A 188 -22.87 8.09 -15.09
C PHE A 188 -21.61 7.62 -14.37
N SER A 189 -21.73 6.50 -13.64
CA SER A 189 -20.64 5.92 -12.84
C SER A 189 -19.36 5.67 -13.64
N TYR A 190 -19.44 5.44 -14.96
CA TYR A 190 -18.26 5.30 -15.81
C TYR A 190 -17.31 6.51 -15.77
N PHE A 191 -17.85 7.71 -15.60
CA PHE A 191 -17.07 8.96 -15.51
C PHE A 191 -16.79 9.40 -14.07
N ASN A 192 -17.34 8.68 -13.09
CA ASN A 192 -17.31 9.07 -11.68
C ASN A 192 -17.04 7.88 -10.72
N ASN A 193 -16.35 6.83 -11.17
CA ASN A 193 -16.04 5.66 -10.34
C ASN A 193 -14.70 5.76 -9.60
N ALA A 194 -14.42 4.74 -8.79
CA ALA A 194 -13.16 4.57 -8.07
C ALA A 194 -11.92 4.71 -8.96
N ARG A 195 -11.90 4.09 -10.15
CA ARG A 195 -10.75 4.17 -11.06
C ARG A 195 -10.47 5.61 -11.51
N ARG A 196 -11.52 6.42 -11.71
CA ARG A 196 -11.37 7.83 -12.08
C ARG A 196 -10.76 8.64 -10.94
N GLU A 197 -11.18 8.41 -9.70
CA GLU A 197 -10.57 9.05 -8.52
C GLU A 197 -9.10 8.61 -8.37
N MET A 198 -8.83 7.31 -8.41
CA MET A 198 -7.50 6.72 -8.29
C MET A 198 -6.53 7.29 -9.34
N ASN A 199 -6.96 7.42 -10.59
CA ASN A 199 -6.14 7.98 -11.66
C ASN A 199 -5.77 9.45 -11.43
N GLN A 200 -6.58 10.19 -10.67
CA GLN A 200 -6.37 11.60 -10.35
C GLN A 200 -5.78 11.81 -8.94
N TRP A 201 -5.52 10.73 -8.20
CA TRP A 201 -5.15 10.79 -6.78
C TRP A 201 -3.89 11.65 -6.53
N HIS A 202 -2.89 11.49 -7.39
CA HIS A 202 -1.63 12.24 -7.32
C HIS A 202 -1.79 13.76 -7.57
N LEU A 203 -2.93 14.22 -8.11
CA LEU A 203 -3.20 15.63 -8.41
C LEU A 203 -3.83 16.38 -7.23
N ARG A 204 -4.10 15.70 -6.11
CA ARG A 204 -4.74 16.33 -4.93
C ARG A 204 -3.89 17.46 -4.35
N LEU A 205 -4.55 18.56 -4.00
CA LEU A 205 -3.92 19.77 -3.46
C LEU A 205 -3.83 19.76 -1.92
N ASP A 206 -4.54 18.85 -1.27
CA ASP A 206 -4.59 18.71 0.19
C ASP A 206 -3.37 17.98 0.79
N GLY A 207 -2.42 17.57 -0.05
CA GLY A 207 -1.22 16.82 0.35
C GLY A 207 -1.41 15.30 0.44
N SER A 208 -2.64 14.78 0.34
CA SER A 208 -2.96 13.34 0.41
C SER A 208 -2.67 12.60 -0.89
N ARG A 209 -1.43 12.67 -1.37
CA ARG A 209 -1.04 12.11 -2.68
C ARG A 209 -0.56 10.66 -2.62
N ASN A 210 -0.21 10.15 -1.44
CA ASN A 210 0.21 8.76 -1.23
C ASN A 210 -1.02 7.82 -1.32
N GLU A 211 -0.88 6.65 -1.94
CA GLU A 211 -1.91 5.59 -1.99
C GLU A 211 -2.37 5.16 -0.60
N ASP A 212 -1.54 5.30 0.42
CA ASP A 212 -1.86 4.91 1.77
C ASP A 212 -3.07 5.67 2.32
N HIS A 213 -3.20 6.95 1.99
CA HIS A 213 -4.39 7.73 2.30
C HIS A 213 -5.64 7.17 1.60
N PHE A 214 -5.49 6.66 0.38
CA PHE A 214 -6.61 6.05 -0.33
C PHE A 214 -7.07 4.78 0.38
N TRP A 215 -6.14 3.85 0.64
CA TRP A 215 -6.49 2.54 1.19
C TRP A 215 -6.94 2.59 2.65
N SER A 216 -6.40 3.50 3.43
CA SER A 216 -6.74 3.66 4.85
C SER A 216 -8.06 4.43 5.04
N ASP A 217 -8.24 5.52 4.28
CA ASP A 217 -9.31 6.49 4.54
C ASP A 217 -10.45 6.40 3.51
N ARG A 218 -10.14 6.18 2.22
CA ARG A 218 -11.14 6.22 1.13
C ARG A 218 -11.68 4.88 0.68
N ALA A 219 -10.99 3.76 0.92
CA ALA A 219 -11.46 2.45 0.46
C ALA A 219 -12.88 2.10 0.98
N LYS A 220 -13.19 2.47 2.23
CA LYS A 220 -14.51 2.25 2.85
C LYS A 220 -15.66 2.97 2.16
N HIS A 221 -15.38 4.07 1.46
CA HIS A 221 -16.38 4.75 0.63
C HIS A 221 -16.89 3.84 -0.50
N TYR A 222 -15.99 3.02 -1.07
CA TYR A 222 -16.28 2.14 -2.21
C TYR A 222 -16.69 0.73 -1.81
N MET A 223 -16.35 0.32 -0.60
CA MET A 223 -16.64 -0.98 -0.01
C MET A 223 -16.81 -0.76 1.51
N PRO A 224 -18.02 -0.46 2.00
CA PRO A 224 -18.26 -0.15 3.42
C PRO A 224 -17.76 -1.21 4.40
N GLU A 225 -17.73 -2.48 3.97
CA GLU A 225 -17.23 -3.61 4.74
C GLU A 225 -15.70 -3.80 4.68
N PHE A 226 -14.95 -2.90 4.02
CA PHE A 226 -13.50 -2.97 3.90
C PHE A 226 -12.81 -2.80 5.26
N LYS A 227 -12.14 -3.87 5.70
CA LYS A 227 -11.54 -4.03 7.03
C LYS A 227 -10.11 -3.51 7.05
N VAL A 228 -9.96 -2.26 7.46
CA VAL A 228 -8.67 -1.65 7.81
C VAL A 228 -8.34 -2.01 9.27
N ALA A 229 -7.10 -2.40 9.53
CA ALA A 229 -6.63 -2.72 10.87
C ALA A 229 -6.71 -1.55 11.85
N THR A 230 -6.85 -1.86 13.14
CA THR A 230 -6.71 -0.87 14.22
C THR A 230 -5.24 -0.48 14.42
N VAL A 231 -4.98 0.65 15.08
CA VAL A 231 -3.61 1.07 15.43
C VAL A 231 -2.89 0.02 16.26
N GLU A 232 -3.58 -0.61 17.22
CA GLU A 232 -3.03 -1.68 18.06
C GLU A 232 -2.60 -2.91 17.24
N MET A 233 -3.42 -3.32 16.25
CA MET A 233 -3.02 -4.38 15.33
C MET A 233 -1.85 -3.92 14.44
N GLY A 234 -1.86 -2.67 13.99
CA GLY A 234 -0.77 -2.05 13.23
C GLY A 234 0.56 -2.10 13.98
N LEU A 235 0.57 -1.74 15.27
CA LEU A 235 1.74 -1.81 16.14
C LEU A 235 2.30 -3.24 16.22
N ARG A 236 1.44 -4.24 16.42
CA ARG A 236 1.89 -5.64 16.40
C ARG A 236 2.41 -6.09 15.03
N PHE A 237 1.88 -5.52 13.95
CA PHE A 237 2.27 -5.87 12.59
C PHE A 237 3.60 -5.24 12.19
N ALA A 238 3.71 -3.92 12.26
CA ALA A 238 4.94 -3.25 11.88
C ALA A 238 5.12 -1.86 12.48
N PHE A 239 6.38 -1.45 12.64
CA PHE A 239 6.77 -0.08 12.98
C PHE A 239 7.31 0.68 11.77
N GLU A 240 7.30 2.00 11.84
CA GLU A 240 7.99 2.86 10.87
C GLU A 240 8.55 4.10 11.59
N VAL A 241 7.77 5.17 11.71
CA VAL A 241 8.21 6.40 12.40
C VAL A 241 8.23 6.18 13.92
N ALA A 242 9.24 6.71 14.59
CA ALA A 242 9.44 6.64 16.04
C ALA A 242 9.37 5.19 16.60
N PRO A 243 10.28 4.28 16.19
CA PRO A 243 10.20 2.87 16.56
C PRO A 243 10.32 2.63 18.07
N ARG A 244 11.02 3.49 18.82
CA ARG A 244 11.08 3.42 20.30
C ARG A 244 9.71 3.65 20.94
N LEU A 245 9.00 4.70 20.51
CA LEU A 245 7.64 4.96 20.95
C LEU A 245 6.71 3.81 20.55
N CYS A 246 6.82 3.31 19.32
CA CYS A 246 6.02 2.17 18.88
C CYS A 246 6.30 0.92 19.73
N PHE A 247 7.55 0.69 20.12
CA PHE A 247 7.96 -0.41 20.98
C PHE A 247 7.36 -0.29 22.38
N GLU A 248 7.41 0.88 23.00
CA GLU A 248 6.74 1.16 24.27
C GLU A 248 5.23 0.93 24.19
N LEU A 249 4.58 1.45 23.14
CA LEU A 249 3.14 1.27 22.90
C LEU A 249 2.76 -0.17 22.58
N ASN A 250 3.70 -0.96 22.07
CA ASN A 250 3.56 -2.38 21.81
C ASN A 250 4.07 -3.25 22.97
N HIS A 251 4.10 -2.70 24.19
CA HIS A 251 4.48 -3.41 25.42
C HIS A 251 5.87 -4.05 25.36
N GLU A 252 6.83 -3.32 24.81
CA GLU A 252 8.23 -3.75 24.65
C GLU A 252 8.37 -5.07 23.88
N CYS A 253 7.42 -5.34 22.98
CA CYS A 253 7.46 -6.47 22.08
C CYS A 253 7.84 -6.02 20.67
N LEU A 254 8.71 -6.78 20.01
CA LEU A 254 8.99 -6.55 18.60
C LEU A 254 7.74 -6.85 17.75
N PRO A 255 7.52 -6.05 16.70
CA PRO A 255 6.45 -6.31 15.73
C PRO A 255 6.82 -7.47 14.80
N PHE A 256 5.88 -7.89 13.95
CA PHE A 256 6.19 -8.81 12.85
C PHE A 256 7.27 -8.26 11.89
N GLY A 257 7.29 -6.95 11.65
CA GLY A 257 8.32 -6.29 10.83
C GLY A 257 8.42 -4.78 11.01
N CYS A 258 9.12 -4.11 10.11
CA CYS A 258 9.16 -2.65 10.05
C CYS A 258 9.36 -2.14 8.63
N HIS A 259 9.08 -0.86 8.40
CA HIS A 259 9.28 -0.19 7.12
C HIS A 259 10.19 1.03 7.29
N ALA A 260 10.90 1.40 6.23
CA ALA A 260 11.86 2.49 6.19
C ALA A 260 12.90 2.45 7.33
N TRP A 261 13.37 1.24 7.68
CA TRP A 261 14.27 1.01 8.82
C TRP A 261 15.59 1.82 8.75
N PRO A 262 16.21 2.11 7.58
CA PRO A 262 17.42 2.92 7.54
C PRO A 262 17.14 4.40 7.80
N ARG A 263 15.89 4.84 7.57
CA ARG A 263 15.48 6.24 7.62
C ARG A 263 15.07 6.67 9.02
N TYR A 264 14.36 5.80 9.75
CA TYR A 264 13.78 6.13 11.05
C TYR A 264 14.46 5.34 12.17
N ASP A 265 15.34 6.04 12.91
CA ASP A 265 16.08 5.53 14.08
C ASP A 265 16.77 4.18 13.80
N ARG A 266 17.72 4.20 12.87
CA ARG A 266 18.52 3.04 12.47
C ARG A 266 19.11 2.30 13.66
N ASP A 267 19.62 3.05 14.65
CA ASP A 267 20.27 2.51 15.84
C ASP A 267 19.33 1.62 16.69
N PHE A 268 18.02 1.87 16.64
CA PHE A 268 17.03 0.97 17.25
C PHE A 268 17.03 -0.41 16.58
N TRP A 269 17.21 -0.48 15.26
CA TRP A 269 17.12 -1.70 14.47
C TRP A 269 18.43 -2.50 14.40
N GLU A 270 19.58 -1.83 14.49
CA GLU A 270 20.93 -2.46 14.39
C GLU A 270 21.10 -3.74 15.22
N PRO A 271 20.65 -3.82 16.49
CA PRO A 271 20.78 -5.04 17.30
C PRO A 271 20.01 -6.25 16.74
N TYR A 272 18.99 -6.02 15.91
CA TYR A 272 18.10 -7.05 15.37
C TYR A 272 18.43 -7.47 13.93
N LEU A 273 19.44 -6.86 13.31
CA LEU A 273 19.81 -7.15 11.92
C LEU A 273 20.51 -8.51 11.80
N LEU A 274 20.12 -9.28 10.78
CA LEU A 274 20.80 -10.51 10.43
C LEU A 274 22.19 -10.21 9.88
N LYS A 275 23.22 -10.67 10.58
CA LYS A 275 24.62 -10.56 10.13
C LYS A 275 24.86 -11.38 8.87
N SER A 276 25.82 -10.98 8.05
CA SER A 276 26.22 -11.79 6.89
C SER A 276 26.80 -13.08 7.43
N GLN A 277 26.36 -14.21 6.88
CA GLN A 277 27.10 -15.44 7.08
C GLN A 277 28.47 -15.19 6.45
N VAL A 278 29.51 -15.14 7.29
CA VAL A 278 30.89 -15.19 6.81
C VAL A 278 31.04 -16.62 6.29
N THR A 279 30.88 -16.78 4.99
CA THR A 279 31.31 -17.98 4.26
C THR A 279 32.82 -18.08 4.31
#